data_AF-A0A1F8WN48-F1
#
_entry.id   AF-A0A1F8WN48-F1
#
_cell.length_a   1.000
_cell.length_b   1.000
_cell.length_c   1.000
_cell.angle_alpha   90.00
_cell.angle_beta   90.00
_cell.angle_gamma   90.00
#
_symmetry.space_group_name_H-M   'P 1'
#
loop_
_entity.id
_entity.type
_entity.pdbx_description
1 polymer ?
#
loop_
_entity_poly.entity_id
_entity_poly.type
_entity_poly.pdbx_seq_one_letter_code
_entity_poly.pdbx_strand_id
1 'polypeptide(L)'
;MNQDDCYREGFYGGFRPDPILTVSEWADTYRMLSQRASAEPGKWRTERTPYLKEIMDSLSAMSPVQSVTLIKGAQLGGTEAGSNWIGYIIDHAPGPVLAVQPTVEMAKRNSKQRIEPLIQESQRLREKVKSPRSRDSGNTILAKEFPGGLLVMTGANSAVGLRSLPARYLFLDEIDAYPGDVDGEGDPVSLAEARARTFARRKIFKVSTPTIEGRSRIQSSYEASDQRKYEVPCPHCSFFQELIWPRVKWEKGKISTAHYICAGCEQAIGEHHKTSMLSKGRWVAKNTNPNPRHVGFHLNSLYSPVGWFSWADAAELWELAQKNPDRLRSFVNTVLGETWKEKGDAPEWQRIFERRESHEFNRVPAGGIFITAGVDVQKDRLECEIVAWGEDRQSWSIDYRVVPGDTNEESPWNELFGFLNEQFTCETGGALPIRMMAIDSGYNTQIVYNQVRKHPINRVIAVKGSDFSQMVISSPSTVDVDFKGRKIRRGVKVWTVGSGIVKTELYGWLRLDKPTTEGEPYLAGYCHFPEYDEHYFKMLTAEQMVVRVTKSGGRRYEWEKIRERNEALDCRIYARAAAALSGLDRFTKDQWQVLKNQRSIEIGKTRPQNPSQDHQKKRKASPFLKQDRSFW
;
A
#
# COMPACT_ATOMS: atom_id res chain seq x y z
N MET A 1 7.18 52.04 39.27
CA MET A 1 6.00 51.17 39.50
C MET A 1 6.06 50.74 40.95
N ASN A 2 5.10 51.16 41.76
CA ASN A 2 5.07 50.80 43.18
C ASN A 2 4.73 49.30 43.30
N GLN A 3 5.29 48.61 44.29
CA GLN A 3 5.07 47.16 44.48
C GLN A 3 3.58 46.80 44.65
N ASP A 4 2.76 47.72 45.16
CA ASP A 4 1.31 47.52 45.31
C ASP A 4 0.54 47.54 43.98
N ASP A 5 1.06 48.18 42.94
CA ASP A 5 0.39 48.26 41.63
C ASP A 5 0.43 46.93 40.88
N CYS A 6 1.53 46.15 41.00
CA CYS A 6 1.64 44.87 40.29
C CYS A 6 0.71 43.78 40.87
N TYR A 7 0.48 43.78 42.18
CA TYR A 7 -0.49 42.89 42.81
C TYR A 7 -1.93 43.32 42.50
N ARG A 8 -2.23 44.63 42.46
CA ARG A 8 -3.56 45.13 42.07
C ARG A 8 -3.86 44.83 40.61
N GLU A 9 -2.94 45.05 39.68
CA GLU A 9 -3.14 44.71 38.26
C GLU A 9 -3.37 43.20 38.07
N GLY A 10 -2.58 42.35 38.72
CA GLY A 10 -2.78 40.89 38.68
C GLY A 10 -4.13 40.46 39.27
N PHE A 11 -4.54 41.08 40.38
CA PHE A 11 -5.82 40.82 41.05
C PHE A 11 -7.02 41.27 40.20
N TYR A 12 -7.06 42.52 39.72
CA TYR A 12 -8.13 43.03 38.87
C TYR A 12 -8.16 42.35 37.50
N GLY A 13 -7.01 41.98 36.95
CA GLY A 13 -6.91 41.15 35.75
C GLY A 13 -7.62 39.81 35.91
N GLY A 14 -7.53 39.18 37.09
CA GLY A 14 -8.22 37.93 37.40
C GLY A 14 -9.74 38.03 37.56
N PHE A 15 -10.29 39.23 37.82
CA PHE A 15 -11.74 39.47 37.89
C PHE A 15 -12.37 39.81 36.55
N ARG A 16 -11.57 40.15 35.53
CA ARG A 16 -12.10 40.42 34.20
C ARG A 16 -12.45 39.07 33.56
N PRO A 17 -13.75 38.79 33.28
CA PRO A 17 -14.10 37.55 32.62
C PRO A 17 -13.40 37.50 31.27
N ASP A 18 -12.65 36.42 31.03
CA ASP A 18 -12.02 36.21 29.73
C ASP A 18 -13.10 36.19 28.65
N PRO A 19 -12.95 36.97 27.56
CA PRO A 19 -13.87 36.89 26.45
C PRO A 19 -14.00 35.44 25.98
N ILE A 20 -15.23 34.96 25.87
CA ILE A 20 -15.55 33.64 25.31
C ILE A 20 -15.33 33.73 23.80
N LEU A 21 -14.07 33.59 23.37
CA LEU A 21 -13.70 33.51 21.96
C LEU A 21 -13.36 32.08 21.58
N THR A 22 -13.85 31.68 20.42
CA THR A 22 -13.33 30.54 19.68
C THR A 22 -12.01 30.89 18.98
N VAL A 23 -11.28 29.88 18.52
CA VAL A 23 -10.02 30.11 17.78
C VAL A 23 -10.25 30.90 16.50
N SER A 24 -11.35 30.65 15.77
CA SER A 24 -11.65 31.40 14.53
C SER A 24 -11.97 32.87 14.82
N GLU A 25 -12.80 33.15 15.81
CA GLU A 25 -13.16 34.53 16.21
C GLU A 25 -11.94 35.31 16.73
N TRP A 26 -11.07 34.65 17.49
CA TRP A 26 -9.81 35.25 17.92
C TRP A 26 -8.92 35.60 16.71
N ALA A 27 -8.79 34.69 15.75
CA ALA A 27 -8.01 34.92 14.54
C ALA A 27 -8.60 36.08 13.71
N ASP A 28 -9.91 36.08 13.48
CA ASP A 28 -10.62 37.15 12.75
C ASP A 28 -10.62 38.49 13.48
N THR A 29 -10.31 38.52 14.78
CA THR A 29 -10.23 39.78 15.54
C THR A 29 -8.81 40.32 15.60
N TYR A 30 -7.83 39.46 15.87
CA TYR A 30 -6.50 39.88 16.31
C TYR A 30 -5.34 39.42 15.43
N ARG A 31 -5.51 38.40 14.58
CA ARG A 31 -4.40 37.86 13.82
C ARG A 31 -4.06 38.74 12.61
N MET A 32 -2.77 39.02 12.47
CA MET A 32 -2.19 39.67 11.30
C MET A 32 -1.26 38.70 10.56
N LEU A 33 -1.41 38.64 9.24
CA LEU A 33 -0.58 37.90 8.30
C LEU A 33 0.52 38.80 7.75
N SER A 34 1.77 38.36 7.91
CA SER A 34 2.93 39.09 7.38
C SER A 34 3.07 38.93 5.86
N GLN A 35 3.62 39.95 5.19
CA GLN A 35 4.04 39.87 3.78
C GLN A 35 5.11 38.80 3.53
N ARG A 36 5.85 38.38 4.56
CA ARG A 36 6.92 37.38 4.44
C ARG A 36 6.40 35.94 4.34
N ALA A 37 5.19 35.68 4.84
CA ALA A 37 4.67 34.34 5.05
C ALA A 37 3.34 34.06 4.32
N SER A 38 2.66 35.10 3.84
CA SER A 38 1.34 35.01 3.20
C SER A 38 1.31 35.70 1.84
N ALA A 39 0.62 35.07 0.88
CA ALA A 39 0.31 35.68 -0.42
C ALA A 39 -0.73 36.81 -0.29
N GLU A 40 -1.59 36.76 0.74
CA GLU A 40 -2.57 37.78 1.08
C GLU A 40 -2.19 38.36 2.47
N PRO A 41 -1.34 39.40 2.55
CA PRO A 41 -0.96 40.02 3.82
C PRO A 41 -2.10 40.87 4.41
N GLY A 42 -2.05 41.12 5.72
CA GLY A 42 -3.05 41.90 6.44
C GLY A 42 -3.84 41.06 7.42
N LYS A 43 -5.05 41.50 7.77
CA LYS A 43 -5.85 40.83 8.78
C LYS A 43 -6.28 39.43 8.32
N TRP A 44 -6.19 38.42 9.20
CA TRP A 44 -6.73 37.09 8.91
C TRP A 44 -8.24 37.18 8.68
N ARG A 45 -8.72 36.38 7.74
CA ARG A 45 -10.12 36.31 7.35
C ARG A 45 -10.53 34.86 7.15
N THR A 46 -11.22 34.30 8.14
CA THR A 46 -11.78 32.94 8.08
C THR A 46 -12.76 32.79 6.91
N GLU A 47 -13.42 33.87 6.49
CA GLU A 47 -14.27 33.90 5.28
C GLU A 47 -13.54 33.46 3.99
N ARG A 48 -12.21 33.62 3.90
CA ARG A 48 -11.44 33.12 2.75
C ARG A 48 -11.25 31.62 2.78
N THR A 49 -11.25 31.01 3.97
CA THR A 49 -11.05 29.57 4.18
C THR A 49 -12.12 29.03 5.14
N PRO A 50 -13.42 29.12 4.79
CA PRO A 50 -14.52 28.89 5.72
C PRO A 50 -14.53 27.45 6.28
N TYR A 51 -14.02 26.49 5.51
CA TYR A 51 -13.84 25.10 5.94
C TYR A 51 -12.89 24.94 7.15
N LEU A 52 -11.98 25.90 7.42
CA LEU A 52 -11.10 25.88 8.59
C LEU A 52 -11.81 26.30 9.88
N LYS A 53 -12.97 26.97 9.79
CA LYS A 53 -13.67 27.53 10.96
C LYS A 53 -13.93 26.46 12.01
N GLU A 54 -14.62 25.39 11.62
CA GLU A 54 -15.02 24.32 12.54
C GLU A 54 -13.83 23.50 13.06
N ILE A 55 -12.77 23.37 12.25
CA ILE A 55 -11.51 22.72 12.65
C ILE A 55 -10.85 23.54 13.76
N MET A 56 -10.74 24.85 13.58
CA MET A 56 -10.20 25.79 14.57
C MET A 56 -11.07 25.83 15.83
N ASP A 57 -12.39 25.91 15.68
CA ASP A 57 -13.29 26.04 16.81
C ASP A 57 -13.33 24.77 17.67
N SER A 58 -13.11 23.60 17.05
CA SER A 58 -12.92 22.33 17.77
C SER A 58 -11.68 22.33 18.68
N LEU A 59 -10.66 23.15 18.37
CA LEU A 59 -9.45 23.33 19.17
C LEU A 59 -9.61 24.34 20.31
N SER A 60 -10.70 25.10 20.35
CA SER A 60 -10.96 26.10 21.39
C SER A 60 -11.02 25.46 22.79
N ALA A 61 -10.64 26.23 23.82
CA ALA A 61 -10.53 25.73 25.19
C ALA A 61 -11.86 25.20 25.77
N MET A 62 -12.98 25.71 25.25
CA MET A 62 -14.35 25.38 25.67
C MET A 62 -14.89 24.11 24.99
N SER A 63 -14.33 23.74 23.84
CA SER A 63 -14.79 22.58 23.11
C SER A 63 -14.45 21.30 23.89
N PRO A 64 -15.37 20.33 24.01
CA PRO A 64 -15.12 19.06 24.71
C PRO A 64 -14.18 18.12 23.94
N VAL A 65 -13.93 18.39 22.65
CA VAL A 65 -13.01 17.63 21.79
C VAL A 65 -11.61 17.62 22.40
N GLN A 66 -10.90 16.49 22.36
CA GLN A 66 -9.51 16.40 22.82
C GLN A 66 -8.53 16.13 21.68
N SER A 67 -9.01 15.55 20.58
CA SER A 67 -8.19 15.25 19.40
C SER A 67 -8.90 15.75 18.14
N VAL A 68 -8.16 16.48 17.31
CA VAL A 68 -8.60 16.96 16.00
C VAL A 68 -7.63 16.41 14.96
N THR A 69 -8.15 15.74 13.94
CA THR A 69 -7.37 15.24 12.80
C THR A 69 -7.78 15.95 11.53
N LEU A 70 -6.82 16.46 10.77
CA LEU A 70 -7.03 17.03 9.44
C LEU A 70 -6.15 16.28 8.43
N ILE A 71 -6.76 15.35 7.69
CA ILE A 71 -6.17 14.76 6.48
C ILE A 71 -6.54 15.66 5.31
N LYS A 72 -5.55 16.13 4.55
CA LYS A 72 -5.83 17.16 3.53
C LYS A 72 -4.91 17.10 2.33
N GLY A 73 -5.34 17.73 1.24
CA GLY A 73 -4.46 18.14 0.15
C GLY A 73 -3.46 19.24 0.57
N ALA A 74 -2.54 19.58 -0.32
CA ALA A 74 -1.55 20.62 -0.13
C ALA A 74 -2.20 22.01 -0.16
N GLN A 75 -1.58 22.96 0.56
CA GLN A 75 -1.91 24.39 0.52
C GLN A 75 -3.35 24.81 0.90
N LEU A 76 -4.06 24.01 1.71
CA LEU A 76 -5.40 24.37 2.20
C LEU A 76 -5.41 25.13 3.54
N GLY A 77 -4.26 25.57 4.05
CA GLY A 77 -4.18 26.38 5.29
C GLY A 77 -4.18 25.58 6.61
N GLY A 78 -3.92 24.27 6.58
CA GLY A 78 -3.83 23.44 7.80
C GLY A 78 -2.80 23.93 8.83
N THR A 79 -1.57 24.23 8.39
CA THR A 79 -0.52 24.82 9.26
C THR A 79 -0.91 26.20 9.78
N GLU A 80 -1.64 26.99 8.99
CA GLU A 80 -2.13 28.32 9.39
C GLU A 80 -3.23 28.21 10.44
N ALA A 81 -4.08 27.18 10.40
CA ALA A 81 -5.03 26.86 11.46
C ALA A 81 -4.31 26.45 12.76
N GLY A 82 -3.23 25.68 12.68
CA GLY A 82 -2.39 25.38 13.84
C GLY A 82 -1.71 26.63 14.41
N SER A 83 -1.28 27.55 13.53
CA SER A 83 -0.69 28.84 13.93
C SER A 83 -1.72 29.76 14.60
N ASN A 84 -2.95 29.83 14.07
CA ASN A 84 -4.09 30.49 14.72
C ASN A 84 -4.30 29.96 16.13
N TRP A 85 -4.29 28.64 16.27
CA TRP A 85 -4.51 27.99 17.54
C TRP A 85 -3.40 28.27 18.56
N ILE A 86 -2.13 28.27 18.13
CA ILE A 86 -1.00 28.70 18.97
C ILE A 86 -1.19 30.14 19.45
N GLY A 87 -1.55 31.07 18.55
CA GLY A 87 -1.81 32.46 18.91
C GLY A 87 -2.95 32.58 19.93
N TYR A 88 -4.05 31.86 19.71
CA TYR A 88 -5.16 31.75 20.66
C TYR A 88 -4.71 31.21 22.01
N ILE A 89 -3.84 30.19 22.07
CA ILE A 89 -3.33 29.67 23.34
C ILE A 89 -2.51 30.73 24.09
N ILE A 90 -1.62 31.43 23.39
CA ILE A 90 -0.77 32.48 24.00
C ILE A 90 -1.63 33.61 24.59
N ASP A 91 -2.69 34.01 23.88
CA ASP A 91 -3.52 35.14 24.29
C ASP A 91 -4.63 34.75 25.28
N HIS A 92 -5.34 33.65 25.02
CA HIS A 92 -6.63 33.35 25.66
C HIS A 92 -6.65 32.12 26.56
N ALA A 93 -5.83 31.11 26.29
CA ALA A 93 -5.84 29.89 27.09
C ALA A 93 -4.44 29.37 27.42
N PRO A 94 -3.59 30.16 28.12
CA PRO A 94 -2.17 29.85 28.31
C PRO A 94 -1.94 28.48 28.94
N GLY A 95 -0.85 27.84 28.50
CA GLY A 95 -0.40 26.56 29.01
C GLY A 95 0.79 26.03 28.22
N PRO A 96 1.34 24.88 28.61
CA PRO A 96 2.47 24.28 27.92
C PRO A 96 2.02 23.69 26.57
N VAL A 97 2.66 24.16 25.48
CA VAL A 97 2.44 23.75 24.10
C VAL A 97 3.69 23.05 23.56
N LEU A 98 3.51 21.90 22.94
CA LEU A 98 4.55 21.24 22.15
C LEU A 98 4.11 21.19 20.69
N ALA A 99 4.84 21.91 19.83
CA ALA A 99 4.65 21.91 18.39
C ALA A 99 5.75 21.07 17.71
N VAL A 100 5.36 20.06 16.95
CA VAL A 100 6.26 19.09 16.33
C VAL A 100 6.19 19.22 14.81
N GLN A 101 7.36 19.27 14.19
CA GLN A 101 7.57 19.24 12.75
C GLN A 101 8.36 17.98 12.39
N PRO A 102 8.43 17.54 11.11
CA PRO A 102 9.12 16.31 10.74
C PRO A 102 10.60 16.28 11.17
N THR A 103 11.29 17.42 11.10
CA THR A 103 12.69 17.54 11.52
C THR A 103 12.92 18.78 12.39
N VAL A 104 13.97 18.77 13.22
CA VAL A 104 14.38 19.93 14.03
C VAL A 104 14.68 21.16 13.15
N GLU A 105 15.26 20.96 11.96
CA GLU A 105 15.53 22.05 11.02
C GLU A 105 14.24 22.64 10.44
N MET A 106 13.23 21.81 10.14
CA MET A 106 11.90 22.29 9.77
C MET A 106 11.23 23.04 10.92
N ALA A 107 11.41 22.60 12.17
CA ALA A 107 10.92 23.32 13.35
C ALA A 107 11.55 24.72 13.46
N LYS A 108 12.88 24.84 13.30
CA LYS A 108 13.57 26.13 13.29
C LYS A 108 13.10 27.03 12.16
N ARG A 109 12.88 26.47 10.96
CA ARG A 109 12.37 27.21 9.80
C ARG A 109 10.94 27.71 10.05
N ASN A 110 10.05 26.84 10.52
CA ASN A 110 8.68 27.18 10.86
C ASN A 110 8.60 28.27 11.93
N SER A 111 9.43 28.17 12.97
CA SER A 111 9.53 29.20 13.99
C SER A 111 9.88 30.57 13.40
N LYS A 112 10.95 30.66 12.59
CA LYS A 112 11.40 31.92 12.00
C LYS A 112 10.44 32.49 10.96
N GLN A 113 9.81 31.63 10.16
CA GLN A 113 9.02 32.05 8.99
C GLN A 113 7.53 32.20 9.28
N ARG A 114 6.98 31.52 10.29
CA ARG A 114 5.54 31.57 10.61
C ARG A 114 5.25 32.07 12.02
N ILE A 115 5.85 31.45 13.04
CA ILE A 115 5.52 31.76 14.44
C ILE A 115 6.06 33.13 14.87
N GLU A 116 7.30 33.46 14.52
CA GLU A 116 7.87 34.77 14.85
C GLU A 116 7.09 35.90 14.17
N PRO A 117 6.77 35.87 12.86
CA PRO A 117 5.89 36.87 12.26
C PRO A 117 4.48 36.90 12.87
N LEU A 118 3.89 35.75 13.20
CA LEU A 118 2.59 35.70 13.89
C LEU A 118 2.62 36.54 15.18
N ILE A 119 3.66 36.35 15.99
CA ILE A 119 3.84 37.07 17.26
C ILE A 119 4.11 38.55 17.00
N GLN A 120 5.03 38.88 16.09
CA GLN A 120 5.45 40.27 15.87
C GLN A 120 4.38 41.14 15.21
N GLU A 121 3.59 40.59 14.29
CA GLU A 121 2.57 41.34 13.56
C GLU A 121 1.26 41.47 14.36
N SER A 122 0.98 40.51 15.25
CA SER A 122 -0.25 40.53 16.06
C SER A 122 0.03 41.23 17.40
N GLN A 123 -0.45 42.47 17.56
CA GLN A 123 -0.15 43.32 18.72
C GLN A 123 -0.33 42.61 20.07
N ARG A 124 -1.45 41.91 20.27
CA ARG A 124 -1.73 41.19 21.53
C ARG A 124 -0.71 40.10 21.86
N LEU A 125 -0.14 39.45 20.85
CA LEU A 125 0.89 38.44 21.04
C LEU A 125 2.24 39.08 21.33
N ARG A 126 2.59 40.14 20.60
CA ARG A 126 3.83 40.91 20.79
C ARG A 126 3.94 41.50 22.19
N GLU A 127 2.84 41.93 22.78
CA GLU A 127 2.79 42.45 24.16
C GLU A 127 2.98 41.35 25.23
N LYS A 128 2.64 40.10 24.91
CA LYS A 128 2.71 38.96 25.85
C LYS A 128 4.01 38.16 25.76
N VAL A 129 4.56 37.99 24.57
CA VAL A 129 5.79 37.22 24.35
C VAL A 129 6.99 38.12 24.58
N LYS A 130 7.85 37.78 25.55
CA LYS A 130 9.03 38.60 25.89
C LYS A 130 9.97 38.81 24.70
N SER A 131 10.65 39.95 24.65
CA SER A 131 11.68 40.18 23.62
C SER A 131 12.91 39.27 23.83
N PRO A 132 13.46 38.63 22.78
CA PRO A 132 14.68 37.82 22.86
C PRO A 132 15.93 38.58 23.32
N ARG A 133 15.90 39.92 23.33
CA ARG A 133 17.03 40.79 23.74
C ARG A 133 17.01 41.17 25.22
N SER A 134 15.98 40.78 25.96
CA SER A 134 15.98 40.97 27.41
C SER A 134 16.97 40.00 28.05
N ARG A 135 17.76 40.46 29.03
CA ARG A 135 18.84 39.70 29.70
C ARG A 135 18.38 38.40 30.40
N ASP A 136 17.09 38.09 30.37
CA ASP A 136 16.41 37.06 31.16
C ASP A 136 15.26 36.36 30.41
N SER A 137 15.23 36.43 29.07
CA SER A 137 14.18 35.72 28.31
C SER A 137 14.56 34.27 28.08
N GLY A 138 13.79 33.31 28.57
CA GLY A 138 13.80 31.92 28.08
C GLY A 138 13.29 31.78 26.63
N ASN A 139 13.29 32.87 25.85
CA ASN A 139 12.92 32.91 24.44
C ASN A 139 14.10 32.59 23.56
N THR A 140 14.00 31.45 22.87
CA THR A 140 14.96 31.01 21.85
C THR A 140 14.25 30.90 20.50
N ILE A 141 14.96 30.36 19.49
CA ILE A 141 14.32 30.01 18.22
C ILE A 141 13.26 28.93 18.42
N LEU A 142 13.50 27.96 19.32
CA LEU A 142 12.61 26.81 19.51
C LEU A 142 11.76 26.88 20.78
N ALA A 143 11.89 27.94 21.57
CA ALA A 143 11.12 28.15 22.79
C ALA A 143 10.57 29.58 22.85
N LYS A 144 9.28 29.73 23.16
CA LYS A 144 8.61 31.03 23.40
C LYS A 144 7.83 30.97 24.71
N GLU A 145 8.33 31.67 25.72
CA GLU A 145 7.71 31.93 27.01
C GLU A 145 6.74 33.12 26.95
N PHE A 146 5.61 32.95 27.64
CA PHE A 146 4.56 33.94 27.78
C PHE A 146 3.86 33.75 29.15
N PRO A 147 3.15 34.76 29.68
CA PRO A 147 2.44 34.63 30.95
C PRO A 147 1.53 33.39 30.98
N GLY A 148 1.79 32.48 31.92
CA GLY A 148 1.00 31.26 32.10
C GLY A 148 1.31 30.11 31.14
N GLY A 149 2.33 30.19 30.28
CA GLY A 149 2.66 29.10 29.36
C GLY A 149 4.02 29.17 28.67
N LEU A 150 4.31 28.11 27.93
CA LEU A 150 5.54 27.92 27.18
C LEU A 150 5.21 27.19 25.88
N LEU A 151 5.66 27.72 24.74
CA LEU A 151 5.65 27.03 23.46
C LEU A 151 7.04 26.47 23.18
N VAL A 152 7.15 25.15 23.10
CA VAL A 152 8.34 24.44 22.64
C VAL A 152 8.10 23.87 21.25
N MET A 153 9.07 24.07 20.36
CA MET A 153 9.06 23.55 18.99
C MET A 153 10.18 22.54 18.82
N THR A 154 9.88 21.36 18.27
CA THR A 154 10.86 20.29 18.07
C THR A 154 10.64 19.52 16.77
N GLY A 155 11.62 18.69 16.41
CA GLY A 155 11.50 17.71 15.34
C GLY A 155 11.02 16.35 15.86
N ALA A 156 10.25 15.63 15.04
CA ALA A 156 9.87 14.24 15.26
C ALA A 156 11.08 13.29 15.23
N ASN A 157 12.19 13.73 14.63
CA ASN A 157 13.47 13.03 14.59
C ASN A 157 14.36 13.25 15.84
N SER A 158 13.83 13.80 16.93
CA SER A 158 14.57 14.01 18.18
C SER A 158 13.80 13.44 19.38
N ALA A 159 14.21 12.27 19.87
CA ALA A 159 13.51 11.62 20.99
C ALA A 159 13.59 12.49 22.26
N VAL A 160 14.76 13.08 22.52
CA VAL A 160 14.98 14.03 23.63
C VAL A 160 13.99 15.20 23.57
N GLY A 161 13.79 15.79 22.39
CA GLY A 161 12.85 16.89 22.20
C GLY A 161 11.41 16.50 22.49
N LEU A 162 10.99 15.32 22.04
CA LEU A 162 9.63 14.79 22.26
C LEU A 162 9.35 14.47 23.73
N ARG A 163 10.38 14.15 24.53
CA ARG A 163 10.25 13.87 25.97
C ARG A 163 10.43 15.09 26.87
N SER A 164 10.91 16.20 26.32
CA SER A 164 11.48 17.32 27.08
C SER A 164 10.54 18.00 28.08
N LEU A 165 9.23 18.04 27.84
CA LEU A 165 8.26 18.64 28.76
C LEU A 165 6.88 17.95 28.73
N PRO A 166 6.12 18.01 29.84
CA PRO A 166 4.67 17.82 29.81
C PRO A 166 4.02 18.91 28.94
N ALA A 167 3.03 18.54 28.13
CA ALA A 167 2.36 19.48 27.23
C ALA A 167 0.84 19.27 27.26
N ARG A 168 0.10 20.34 27.56
CA ARG A 168 -1.37 20.33 27.55
C ARG A 168 -1.89 20.38 26.11
N TYR A 169 -1.18 21.10 25.26
CA TYR A 169 -1.52 21.31 23.86
C TYR A 169 -0.43 20.71 22.97
N LEU A 170 -0.83 19.81 22.06
CA LEU A 170 0.06 19.19 21.09
C LEU A 170 -0.34 19.61 19.69
N PHE A 171 0.59 20.20 18.94
CA PHE A 171 0.41 20.46 17.51
C PHE A 171 1.40 19.60 16.73
N LEU A 172 0.88 18.56 16.06
CA LEU A 172 1.66 17.62 15.28
C LEU A 172 1.40 17.91 13.79
N ASP A 173 2.33 18.61 13.17
CA ASP A 173 2.25 19.03 11.77
C ASP A 173 3.07 18.08 10.88
N GLU A 174 2.54 17.76 9.71
CA GLU A 174 3.06 16.82 8.73
C GLU A 174 3.44 15.43 9.30
N ILE A 175 2.52 14.83 10.07
CA ILE A 175 2.77 13.56 10.78
C ILE A 175 3.09 12.36 9.89
N ASP A 176 2.68 12.39 8.62
CA ASP A 176 3.02 11.31 7.68
C ASP A 176 4.47 11.36 7.22
N ALA A 177 5.15 12.51 7.36
CA ALA A 177 6.57 12.67 7.08
C ALA A 177 7.46 12.31 8.28
N TYR A 178 6.89 11.85 9.40
CA TYR A 178 7.65 11.49 10.59
C TYR A 178 8.35 10.14 10.40
N PRO A 179 9.55 9.95 10.99
CA PRO A 179 10.24 8.67 10.93
C PRO A 179 9.40 7.57 11.61
N GLY A 180 9.60 6.32 11.17
CA GLY A 180 8.93 5.14 11.75
C GLY A 180 9.28 4.91 13.22
N ASP A 181 10.51 5.23 13.58
CA ASP A 181 11.12 5.09 14.90
C ASP A 181 12.06 6.27 15.13
N VAL A 182 12.15 6.75 16.37
CA VAL A 182 13.10 7.80 16.77
C VAL A 182 14.01 7.28 17.86
N ASP A 183 15.32 7.23 17.56
CA ASP A 183 16.38 6.81 18.47
C ASP A 183 16.14 5.44 19.17
N GLY A 184 15.39 4.52 18.54
CA GLY A 184 15.05 3.21 19.11
C GLY A 184 13.92 3.22 20.14
N GLU A 185 13.21 4.34 20.30
CA GLU A 185 12.18 4.54 21.32
C GLU A 185 10.75 4.40 20.80
N GLY A 186 10.58 4.03 19.52
CA GLY A 186 9.29 3.80 18.89
C GLY A 186 8.72 5.02 18.19
N ASP A 187 7.40 5.01 18.02
CA ASP A 187 6.68 5.96 17.17
C ASP A 187 6.66 7.40 17.75
N PRO A 188 7.14 8.42 17.00
CA PRO A 188 7.21 9.80 17.47
C PRO A 188 5.87 10.42 17.90
N VAL A 189 4.77 10.07 17.21
CA VAL A 189 3.43 10.58 17.54
C VAL A 189 3.02 10.07 18.92
N SER A 190 3.18 8.76 19.16
CA SER A 190 2.88 8.12 20.44
C SER A 190 3.69 8.70 21.60
N LEU A 191 4.98 9.00 21.37
CA LEU A 191 5.85 9.64 22.36
C LEU A 191 5.38 11.07 22.71
N ALA A 192 5.00 11.86 21.70
CA ALA A 192 4.46 13.20 21.91
C ALA A 192 3.12 13.15 22.67
N GLU A 193 2.20 12.28 22.28
CA GLU A 193 0.89 12.12 22.95
C GLU A 193 1.03 11.73 24.42
N ALA A 194 2.04 10.94 24.76
CA ALA A 194 2.33 10.58 26.14
C ALA A 194 2.60 11.80 27.04
N ARG A 195 3.07 12.94 26.48
CA ARG A 195 3.32 14.18 27.23
C ARG A 195 2.03 14.86 27.72
N ALA A 196 0.89 14.55 27.10
CA ALA A 196 -0.39 15.14 27.44
C ALA A 196 -1.22 14.32 28.45
N ARG A 197 -0.73 13.14 28.88
CA ARG A 197 -1.48 12.19 29.72
C ARG A 197 -1.97 12.77 31.04
N THR A 198 -1.19 13.63 31.68
CA THR A 198 -1.52 14.24 32.98
C THR A 198 -2.56 15.35 32.90
N PHE A 199 -2.90 15.84 31.70
CA PHE A 199 -3.85 16.92 31.51
C PHE A 199 -5.24 16.40 31.12
N ALA A 200 -6.23 16.58 32.01
CA ALA A 200 -7.62 16.17 31.78
C ALA A 200 -8.27 16.91 30.59
N ARG A 201 -7.93 18.19 30.39
CA ARG A 201 -8.39 19.04 29.28
C ARG A 201 -7.26 19.31 28.27
N ARG A 202 -6.64 18.23 27.79
CA ARG A 202 -5.66 18.29 26.70
C ARG A 202 -6.32 18.52 25.35
N LYS A 203 -5.55 19.06 24.41
CA LYS A 203 -5.93 19.15 22.99
C LYS A 203 -4.76 18.70 22.11
N ILE A 204 -5.06 17.92 21.10
CA ILE A 204 -4.09 17.38 20.15
C ILE A 204 -4.61 17.72 18.76
N PHE A 205 -3.80 18.44 17.98
CA PHE A 205 -4.08 18.72 16.58
C PHE A 205 -3.09 17.97 15.71
N LYS A 206 -3.59 17.07 14.85
CA LYS A 206 -2.82 16.32 13.87
C LYS A 206 -3.21 16.78 12.48
N VAL A 207 -2.23 17.15 11.66
CA VAL A 207 -2.48 17.56 10.27
C VAL A 207 -1.39 17.03 9.36
N SER A 208 -1.75 16.52 8.18
CA SER A 208 -0.78 16.13 7.15
C SER A 208 -1.44 15.89 5.81
N THR A 209 -0.64 15.91 4.74
CA THR A 209 -0.98 15.19 3.50
C THR A 209 -0.72 13.70 3.67
N PRO A 210 -1.66 12.81 3.32
CA PRO A 210 -1.44 11.37 3.46
C PRO A 210 -0.43 10.84 2.45
N THR A 211 0.12 9.67 2.75
CA THR A 211 1.13 9.00 1.92
C THR A 211 0.61 7.67 1.36
N ILE A 212 1.11 6.54 1.84
CA ILE A 212 0.78 5.21 1.33
C ILE A 212 -0.30 4.58 2.22
N GLU A 213 -1.28 3.91 1.62
CA GLU A 213 -2.32 3.20 2.35
C GLU A 213 -1.71 2.16 3.30
N GLY A 214 -2.23 2.06 4.52
CA GLY A 214 -1.72 1.16 5.56
C GLY A 214 -0.43 1.63 6.26
N ARG A 215 0.25 2.66 5.76
CA ARG A 215 1.40 3.31 6.43
C ARG A 215 1.10 4.75 6.89
N SER A 216 0.11 5.39 6.28
CA SER A 216 -0.28 6.76 6.56
C SER A 216 -0.86 6.91 7.98
N ARG A 217 -0.15 7.62 8.85
CA ARG A 217 -0.58 7.86 10.23
C ARG A 217 -1.79 8.78 10.30
N ILE A 218 -1.84 9.78 9.41
CA ILE A 218 -2.97 10.70 9.31
C ILE A 218 -4.23 9.96 8.84
N GLN A 219 -4.09 8.98 7.93
CA GLN A 219 -5.21 8.11 7.54
C GLN A 219 -5.73 7.33 8.74
N SER A 220 -4.88 6.60 9.46
CA SER A 220 -5.32 5.81 10.62
C SER A 220 -5.95 6.69 11.70
N SER A 221 -5.42 7.90 11.92
CA SER A 221 -6.01 8.87 12.86
C SER A 221 -7.36 9.42 12.37
N TYR A 222 -7.56 9.57 11.06
CA TYR A 222 -8.84 9.98 10.48
C TYR A 222 -9.87 8.85 10.57
N GLU A 223 -9.49 7.61 10.27
CA GLU A 223 -10.36 6.44 10.35
C GLU A 223 -10.90 6.20 11.77
N ALA A 224 -10.09 6.48 12.80
CA ALA A 224 -10.49 6.39 14.20
C ALA A 224 -11.47 7.49 14.68
N SER A 225 -11.77 8.48 13.84
CA SER A 225 -12.61 9.65 14.16
C SER A 225 -14.03 9.54 13.60
N ASP A 226 -14.79 10.64 13.62
CA ASP A 226 -16.11 10.77 13.00
C ASP A 226 -16.10 10.99 11.46
N GLN A 227 -14.91 11.07 10.87
CA GLN A 227 -14.67 11.04 9.42
C GLN A 227 -15.51 12.08 8.64
N ARG A 228 -15.39 13.35 9.00
CA ARG A 228 -16.16 14.44 8.38
C ARG A 228 -15.65 14.75 6.96
N LYS A 229 -16.62 14.95 6.07
CA LYS A 229 -16.42 15.49 4.71
C LYS A 229 -17.05 16.87 4.60
N TYR A 230 -16.40 17.79 3.89
CA TYR A 230 -16.95 19.11 3.63
C TYR A 230 -17.91 19.01 2.45
N GLU A 231 -19.18 19.34 2.63
CA GLU A 231 -20.17 19.36 1.56
C GLU A 231 -20.49 20.81 1.21
N VAL A 232 -20.53 21.12 -0.09
CA VAL A 232 -20.87 22.46 -0.60
C VAL A 232 -22.15 22.40 -1.45
N PRO A 233 -23.04 23.41 -1.36
CA PRO A 233 -24.26 23.43 -2.16
C PRO A 233 -23.94 23.77 -3.62
N CYS A 234 -24.62 23.11 -4.55
CA CYS A 234 -24.63 23.52 -5.96
C CYS A 234 -25.24 24.93 -6.12
N PRO A 235 -24.63 25.84 -6.89
CA PRO A 235 -25.20 27.17 -7.12
C PRO A 235 -26.52 27.14 -7.93
N HIS A 236 -26.79 26.05 -8.65
CA HIS A 236 -27.96 25.94 -9.52
C HIS A 236 -29.13 25.22 -8.84
N CYS A 237 -28.88 24.09 -8.16
CA CYS A 237 -29.94 23.26 -7.54
C CYS A 237 -29.86 23.16 -6.02
N SER A 238 -28.90 23.81 -5.37
CA SER A 238 -28.67 23.76 -3.91
C SER A 238 -28.39 22.37 -3.31
N PHE A 239 -28.20 21.33 -4.14
CA PHE A 239 -27.80 20.00 -3.68
C PHE A 239 -26.41 20.05 -3.03
N PHE A 240 -26.29 19.54 -1.81
CA PHE A 240 -25.04 19.46 -1.05
C PHE A 240 -24.24 18.25 -1.48
N GLN A 241 -22.95 18.45 -1.78
CA GLN A 241 -22.08 17.39 -2.30
C GLN A 241 -20.63 17.60 -1.89
N GLU A 242 -19.88 16.49 -1.80
CA GLU A 242 -18.42 16.52 -1.76
C GLU A 242 -17.88 16.74 -3.19
N LEU A 243 -16.96 17.70 -3.35
CA LEU A 243 -16.17 17.86 -4.56
C LEU A 243 -15.22 16.66 -4.69
N ILE A 244 -15.42 15.83 -5.71
CA ILE A 244 -14.59 14.65 -6.02
C ILE A 244 -13.95 14.81 -7.40
N TRP A 245 -12.77 14.24 -7.57
CA TRP A 245 -11.99 14.37 -8.81
C TRP A 245 -12.73 13.92 -10.08
N PRO A 246 -13.45 12.78 -10.12
CA PRO A 246 -14.10 12.31 -11.34
C PRO A 246 -15.14 13.28 -11.93
N ARG A 247 -15.63 14.22 -11.13
CA ARG A 247 -16.61 15.24 -11.53
C ARG A 247 -15.99 16.54 -12.04
N VAL A 248 -14.68 16.70 -11.95
CA VAL A 248 -13.96 17.78 -12.65
C VAL A 248 -13.78 17.34 -14.11
N LYS A 249 -14.29 18.15 -15.05
CA LYS A 249 -14.25 17.88 -16.49
C LYS A 249 -13.67 19.09 -17.23
N TRP A 250 -13.02 18.82 -18.35
CA TRP A 250 -12.46 19.82 -19.24
C TRP A 250 -12.45 19.29 -20.68
N GLU A 251 -12.42 20.19 -21.66
CA GLU A 251 -12.23 19.82 -23.06
C GLU A 251 -10.81 19.30 -23.30
N LYS A 252 -10.69 18.25 -24.12
CA LYS A 252 -9.40 17.65 -24.46
C LYS A 252 -8.44 18.69 -25.05
N GLY A 253 -7.28 18.87 -24.43
CA GLY A 253 -6.26 19.83 -24.86
C GLY A 253 -6.53 21.29 -24.46
N LYS A 254 -7.60 21.57 -23.70
CA LYS A 254 -7.91 22.92 -23.18
C LYS A 254 -8.21 22.88 -21.68
N ILE A 255 -7.17 22.77 -20.89
CA ILE A 255 -7.23 22.72 -19.42
C ILE A 255 -7.98 23.93 -18.81
N SER A 256 -7.90 25.11 -19.44
CA SER A 256 -8.60 26.32 -19.00
C SER A 256 -10.14 26.21 -18.99
N THR A 257 -10.70 25.20 -19.64
CA THR A 257 -12.15 24.92 -19.65
C THR A 257 -12.60 24.07 -18.45
N ALA A 258 -11.72 23.80 -17.48
CA ALA A 258 -12.02 22.99 -16.31
C ALA A 258 -13.24 23.54 -15.53
N HIS A 259 -14.21 22.66 -15.31
CA HIS A 259 -15.43 22.93 -14.56
C HIS A 259 -15.85 21.68 -13.77
N TYR A 260 -16.70 21.87 -12.76
CA TYR A 260 -17.19 20.77 -11.94
C TYR A 260 -18.63 20.41 -12.33
N ILE A 261 -18.94 19.12 -12.49
CA ILE A 261 -20.28 18.63 -12.82
C ILE A 261 -21.06 18.26 -11.55
N CYS A 262 -22.18 18.94 -11.30
CA CYS A 262 -23.02 18.71 -10.12
C CYS A 262 -23.58 17.28 -10.03
N ALA A 263 -23.62 16.70 -8.83
CA ALA A 263 -24.21 15.38 -8.56
C ALA A 263 -25.74 15.34 -8.53
N GLY A 264 -26.41 16.46 -8.27
CA GLY A 264 -27.87 16.52 -8.23
C GLY A 264 -28.50 16.88 -9.58
N CYS A 265 -27.98 17.91 -10.26
CA CYS A 265 -28.59 18.42 -11.51
C CYS A 265 -27.73 18.25 -12.76
N GLU A 266 -26.53 17.65 -12.65
CA GLU A 266 -25.59 17.42 -13.76
C GLU A 266 -25.12 18.68 -14.52
N GLN A 267 -25.48 19.87 -14.05
CA GLN A 267 -25.04 21.12 -14.67
C GLN A 267 -23.57 21.43 -14.33
N ALA A 268 -22.89 22.09 -15.28
CA ALA A 268 -21.55 22.60 -15.11
C ALA A 268 -21.52 23.77 -14.12
N ILE A 269 -20.61 23.67 -13.16
CA ILE A 269 -20.30 24.69 -12.17
C ILE A 269 -18.95 25.29 -12.55
N GLY A 270 -18.94 26.58 -12.86
CA GLY A 270 -17.72 27.33 -13.09
C GLY A 270 -16.99 27.64 -11.79
N GLU A 271 -15.67 27.78 -11.86
CA GLU A 271 -14.80 28.00 -10.70
C GLU A 271 -15.13 29.29 -9.92
N HIS A 272 -15.65 30.32 -10.58
CA HIS A 272 -16.05 31.58 -9.95
C HIS A 272 -17.15 31.39 -8.88
N HIS A 273 -17.90 30.29 -8.90
CA HIS A 273 -18.89 29.98 -7.86
C HIS A 273 -18.28 29.50 -6.54
N LYS A 274 -17.00 29.07 -6.52
CA LYS A 274 -16.34 28.48 -5.33
C LYS A 274 -16.49 29.36 -4.10
N THR A 275 -16.31 30.68 -4.21
CA THR A 275 -16.42 31.60 -3.06
C THR A 275 -17.79 31.47 -2.36
N SER A 276 -18.90 31.50 -3.11
CA SER A 276 -20.22 31.31 -2.53
C SER A 276 -20.44 29.89 -2.04
N MET A 277 -19.97 28.88 -2.78
CA MET A 277 -20.14 27.46 -2.42
C MET A 277 -19.44 27.14 -1.10
N LEU A 278 -18.18 27.56 -0.96
CA LEU A 278 -17.37 27.34 0.23
C LEU A 278 -17.98 28.03 1.46
N SER A 279 -18.45 29.27 1.33
CA SER A 279 -19.07 30.01 2.43
C SER A 279 -20.35 29.38 2.99
N LYS A 280 -21.08 28.63 2.16
CA LYS A 280 -22.31 27.92 2.51
C LYS A 280 -22.08 26.43 2.77
N GLY A 281 -20.83 25.98 2.75
CA GLY A 281 -20.48 24.60 2.98
C GLY A 281 -20.66 24.18 4.44
N ARG A 282 -20.71 22.87 4.68
CA ARG A 282 -20.86 22.28 6.01
C ARG A 282 -20.05 21.00 6.14
N TRP A 283 -19.54 20.73 7.34
CA TRP A 283 -18.94 19.44 7.64
C TRP A 283 -20.01 18.41 7.99
N VAL A 284 -19.95 17.24 7.37
CA VAL A 284 -20.88 16.13 7.60
C VAL A 284 -20.09 14.91 8.06
N ALA A 285 -20.35 14.45 9.28
CA ALA A 285 -19.78 13.22 9.84
C ALA A 285 -20.27 12.00 9.06
N LYS A 286 -19.34 11.12 8.67
CA LYS A 286 -19.66 9.90 7.91
C LYS A 286 -19.60 8.64 8.79
N ASN A 287 -18.87 8.66 9.89
CA ASN A 287 -18.87 7.56 10.85
C ASN A 287 -19.93 7.80 11.94
N THR A 288 -20.84 6.83 12.11
CA THR A 288 -22.01 6.91 13.01
C THR A 288 -21.72 6.50 14.45
N ASN A 289 -20.55 5.91 14.76
CA ASN A 289 -20.18 5.54 16.13
C ASN A 289 -18.75 6.01 16.51
N PRO A 290 -18.46 7.32 16.50
CA PRO A 290 -17.12 7.82 16.79
C PRO A 290 -16.88 8.03 18.28
N ASN A 291 -15.60 8.10 18.66
CA ASN A 291 -15.22 8.65 19.96
C ASN A 291 -15.64 10.14 20.01
N PRO A 292 -16.51 10.56 20.94
CA PRO A 292 -17.03 11.94 20.98
C PRO A 292 -15.94 12.99 21.27
N ARG A 293 -14.75 12.56 21.70
CA ARG A 293 -13.59 13.44 21.96
C ARG A 293 -12.61 13.51 20.78
N HIS A 294 -12.87 12.81 19.67
CA HIS A 294 -12.00 12.80 18.50
C HIS A 294 -12.80 13.08 17.23
N VAL A 295 -12.56 14.27 16.65
CA VAL A 295 -13.15 14.67 15.38
C VAL A 295 -12.09 14.63 14.28
N GLY A 296 -12.48 14.20 13.08
CA GLY A 296 -11.57 14.14 11.94
C GLY A 296 -12.20 14.72 10.69
N PHE A 297 -11.36 15.38 9.91
CA PHE A 297 -11.76 16.18 8.76
C PHE A 297 -10.92 15.77 7.56
N HIS A 298 -11.57 15.49 6.43
CA HIS A 298 -10.90 15.26 5.15
C HIS A 298 -11.22 16.39 4.17
N LEU A 299 -10.17 17.01 3.60
CA LEU A 299 -10.31 18.10 2.64
C LEU A 299 -9.34 17.98 1.47
N ASN A 300 -9.85 17.83 0.25
CA ASN A 300 -9.01 17.84 -0.95
C ASN A 300 -8.73 19.28 -1.47
N SER A 301 -7.75 19.42 -2.35
CA SER A 301 -7.34 20.72 -2.91
C SER A 301 -8.35 21.31 -3.91
N LEU A 302 -9.41 20.59 -4.29
CA LEU A 302 -10.49 21.13 -5.13
C LEU A 302 -11.30 22.22 -4.41
N TYR A 303 -11.26 22.24 -3.08
CA TYR A 303 -11.86 23.27 -2.21
C TYR A 303 -10.98 24.52 -2.06
N SER A 304 -9.81 24.56 -2.70
CA SER A 304 -8.94 25.72 -2.67
C SER A 304 -9.70 26.98 -3.15
N PRO A 305 -9.64 28.10 -2.39
CA PRO A 305 -10.31 29.35 -2.74
C PRO A 305 -9.90 29.90 -4.11
N VAL A 306 -10.79 30.69 -4.71
CA VAL A 306 -10.51 31.39 -5.97
C VAL A 306 -9.25 32.27 -5.82
N GLY A 307 -8.36 32.19 -6.81
CA GLY A 307 -7.07 32.89 -6.84
C GLY A 307 -5.89 32.09 -6.27
N TRP A 308 -6.14 30.90 -5.71
CA TRP A 308 -5.11 29.95 -5.28
C TRP A 308 -5.05 28.79 -6.28
N PHE A 309 -4.92 27.55 -5.82
CA PHE A 309 -4.91 26.36 -6.67
C PHE A 309 -6.28 26.13 -7.32
N SER A 310 -6.31 26.08 -8.66
CA SER A 310 -7.53 26.03 -9.46
C SER A 310 -7.89 24.61 -9.94
N TRP A 311 -9.12 24.43 -10.45
CA TRP A 311 -9.47 23.16 -11.11
C TRP A 311 -8.70 22.97 -12.43
N ALA A 312 -8.30 24.07 -13.08
CA ALA A 312 -7.40 24.03 -14.22
C ALA A 312 -6.01 23.52 -13.82
N ASP A 313 -5.41 24.02 -12.73
CA ASP A 313 -4.12 23.52 -12.23
C ASP A 313 -4.19 22.02 -11.88
N ALA A 314 -5.30 21.58 -11.29
CA ALA A 314 -5.54 20.17 -11.00
C ALA A 314 -5.61 19.33 -12.30
N ALA A 315 -6.30 19.81 -13.33
CA ALA A 315 -6.36 19.14 -14.63
C ALA A 315 -4.99 19.09 -15.33
N GLU A 316 -4.19 20.15 -15.24
CA GLU A 316 -2.81 20.15 -15.74
C GLU A 316 -1.95 19.09 -15.04
N LEU A 317 -1.95 19.07 -13.71
CA LEU A 317 -1.20 18.08 -12.93
C LEU A 317 -1.65 16.65 -13.25
N TRP A 318 -2.95 16.43 -13.47
CA TRP A 318 -3.48 15.13 -13.85
C TRP A 318 -3.01 14.68 -15.24
N GLU A 319 -3.07 15.57 -16.25
CA GLU A 319 -2.59 15.25 -17.59
C GLU A 319 -1.09 14.92 -17.59
N LEU A 320 -0.29 15.67 -16.83
CA LEU A 320 1.15 15.41 -16.63
C LEU A 320 1.43 14.12 -15.85
N ALA A 321 0.47 13.63 -15.07
CA ALA A 321 0.60 12.45 -14.22
C ALA A 321 0.21 11.14 -14.91
N GLN A 322 -0.65 11.16 -15.94
CA GLN A 322 -1.21 9.95 -16.56
C GLN A 322 -0.16 8.93 -17.05
N LYS A 323 1.06 9.39 -17.41
CA LYS A 323 2.15 8.53 -17.89
C LYS A 323 3.22 8.25 -16.83
N ASN A 324 3.08 8.75 -15.61
CA ASN A 324 4.10 8.64 -14.57
C ASN A 324 3.46 8.24 -13.23
N PRO A 325 3.64 6.99 -12.78
CA PRO A 325 3.07 6.50 -11.52
C PRO A 325 3.47 7.33 -10.28
N ASP A 326 4.69 7.87 -10.23
CA ASP A 326 5.13 8.73 -9.12
C ASP A 326 4.40 10.06 -9.10
N ARG A 327 4.12 10.65 -10.28
CA ARG A 327 3.32 11.87 -10.40
C ARG A 327 1.86 11.60 -10.09
N LEU A 328 1.33 10.43 -10.45
CA LEU A 328 -0.03 10.02 -10.11
C LEU A 328 -0.19 9.82 -8.60
N ARG A 329 0.80 9.19 -7.95
CA ARG A 329 0.91 9.16 -6.48
C ARG A 329 0.92 10.56 -5.89
N SER A 330 1.77 11.44 -6.41
CA SER A 330 1.83 12.84 -5.96
C SER A 330 0.48 13.54 -6.10
N PHE A 331 -0.23 13.33 -7.21
CA PHE A 331 -1.56 13.91 -7.42
C PHE A 331 -2.56 13.40 -6.39
N VAL A 332 -2.65 12.08 -6.18
CA VAL A 332 -3.58 11.49 -5.19
C VAL A 332 -3.28 11.99 -3.77
N ASN A 333 -2.02 11.96 -3.37
CA ASN A 333 -1.63 12.38 -2.01
C ASN A 333 -1.78 13.88 -1.78
N THR A 334 -1.32 14.71 -2.72
CA THR A 334 -1.20 16.15 -2.51
C THR A 334 -2.39 16.95 -3.05
N VAL A 335 -3.12 16.47 -4.05
CA VAL A 335 -4.31 17.15 -4.57
C VAL A 335 -5.57 16.56 -3.96
N LEU A 336 -5.70 15.22 -3.96
CA LEU A 336 -6.91 14.59 -3.42
C LEU A 336 -6.90 14.50 -1.90
N GLY A 337 -5.71 14.54 -1.27
CA GLY A 337 -5.62 14.31 0.16
C GLY A 337 -6.00 12.88 0.54
N GLU A 338 -5.78 11.94 -0.39
CA GLU A 338 -6.10 10.51 -0.25
C GLU A 338 -4.81 9.69 -0.23
N THR A 339 -4.86 8.51 0.40
CA THR A 339 -3.70 7.61 0.36
C THR A 339 -3.54 6.95 -0.99
N TRP A 340 -2.27 6.75 -1.36
CA TRP A 340 -1.93 6.02 -2.56
C TRP A 340 -1.91 4.54 -2.25
N LYS A 341 -2.75 3.78 -2.96
CA LYS A 341 -2.64 2.33 -3.01
C LYS A 341 -1.49 2.01 -3.95
N GLU A 342 -0.40 1.47 -3.43
CA GLU A 342 0.62 0.90 -4.31
C GLU A 342 -0.08 -0.20 -5.12
N LYS A 343 -0.22 0.00 -6.44
CA LYS A 343 -0.61 -1.09 -7.32
C LYS A 343 0.47 -2.15 -7.18
N GLY A 344 0.13 -3.25 -6.51
CA GLY A 344 0.99 -4.41 -6.48
C GLY A 344 1.32 -4.85 -7.89
N ASP A 345 2.51 -5.43 -8.08
CA ASP A 345 2.89 -6.04 -9.35
C ASP A 345 2.01 -7.28 -9.68
N ALA A 346 1.07 -7.66 -8.83
CA ALA A 346 0.13 -8.75 -9.08
C ALA A 346 -0.79 -8.44 -10.28
N PRO A 347 -0.83 -9.31 -11.31
CA PRO A 347 -1.84 -9.24 -12.36
C PRO A 347 -3.25 -9.39 -11.78
N GLU A 348 -4.23 -8.76 -12.43
CA GLU A 348 -5.64 -8.92 -12.07
C GLU A 348 -6.13 -10.32 -12.46
N TRP A 349 -6.53 -11.12 -11.48
CA TRP A 349 -6.93 -12.52 -11.70
C TRP A 349 -8.14 -12.65 -12.63
N GLN A 350 -9.08 -11.69 -12.60
CA GLN A 350 -10.26 -11.68 -13.46
C GLN A 350 -9.88 -11.68 -14.94
N ARG A 351 -8.89 -10.86 -15.31
CA ARG A 351 -8.40 -10.78 -16.69
C ARG A 351 -7.81 -12.11 -17.16
N ILE A 352 -7.11 -12.83 -16.28
CA ILE A 352 -6.55 -14.15 -16.59
C ILE A 352 -7.66 -15.20 -16.70
N PHE A 353 -8.67 -15.13 -15.84
CA PHE A 353 -9.84 -16.01 -15.84
C PHE A 353 -10.70 -15.80 -17.10
N GLU A 354 -10.87 -14.57 -17.57
CA GLU A 354 -11.67 -14.26 -18.76
C GLU A 354 -11.01 -14.74 -20.06
N ARG A 355 -9.67 -14.84 -20.11
CA ARG A 355 -8.92 -15.30 -21.30
C ARG A 355 -8.66 -16.82 -21.35
N ARG A 356 -9.26 -17.61 -20.45
CA ARG A 356 -9.11 -19.08 -20.46
C ARG A 356 -9.56 -19.66 -21.80
N GLU A 357 -9.00 -20.80 -22.14
CA GLU A 357 -9.23 -21.48 -23.40
C GLU A 357 -9.94 -22.80 -23.15
N SER A 358 -10.85 -23.17 -24.04
CA SER A 358 -11.52 -24.47 -24.01
C SER A 358 -10.60 -25.53 -24.63
N HIS A 359 -9.59 -25.97 -23.88
CA HIS A 359 -8.74 -27.12 -24.25
C HIS A 359 -8.91 -28.25 -23.23
N GLU A 360 -8.81 -29.49 -23.70
CA GLU A 360 -9.10 -30.70 -22.90
C GLU A 360 -8.03 -30.94 -21.83
N PHE A 361 -8.45 -31.16 -20.59
CA PHE A 361 -7.56 -31.62 -19.52
C PHE A 361 -6.80 -32.88 -19.93
N ASN A 362 -5.54 -32.98 -19.50
CA ASN A 362 -4.67 -34.13 -19.78
C ASN A 362 -4.32 -34.34 -21.27
N ARG A 363 -4.60 -33.37 -22.14
CA ARG A 363 -4.20 -33.38 -23.55
C ARG A 363 -3.19 -32.27 -23.83
N VAL A 364 -2.12 -32.60 -24.55
CA VAL A 364 -1.04 -31.65 -24.86
C VAL A 364 -1.34 -30.93 -26.19
N PRO A 365 -1.45 -29.60 -26.20
CA PRO A 365 -1.70 -28.84 -27.42
C PRO A 365 -0.55 -28.92 -28.42
N ALA A 366 -0.81 -28.60 -29.70
CA ALA A 366 0.20 -28.67 -30.76
C ALA A 366 1.48 -27.86 -30.47
N GLY A 367 1.42 -26.79 -29.68
CA GLY A 367 2.58 -26.01 -29.25
C GLY A 367 3.39 -26.62 -28.10
N GLY A 368 2.82 -27.55 -27.31
CA GLY A 368 3.46 -28.16 -26.13
C GLY A 368 4.43 -29.28 -26.50
N ILE A 369 5.73 -29.09 -26.28
CA ILE A 369 6.79 -29.98 -26.76
C ILE A 369 7.27 -30.97 -25.70
N PHE A 370 7.33 -30.56 -24.43
CA PHE A 370 7.65 -31.44 -23.31
C PHE A 370 6.93 -30.99 -22.04
N ILE A 371 6.81 -31.89 -21.06
CA ILE A 371 6.03 -31.66 -19.84
C ILE A 371 6.94 -31.64 -18.61
N THR A 372 6.72 -30.68 -17.71
CA THR A 372 7.26 -30.69 -16.35
C THR A 372 6.15 -30.54 -15.33
N ALA A 373 6.45 -30.86 -14.06
CA ALA A 373 5.51 -30.68 -12.97
C ALA A 373 6.15 -29.97 -11.78
N GLY A 374 5.36 -29.18 -11.08
CA GLY A 374 5.75 -28.52 -9.83
C GLY A 374 4.80 -28.91 -8.72
N VAL A 375 5.35 -29.29 -7.57
CA VAL A 375 4.60 -29.82 -6.43
C VAL A 375 4.84 -28.96 -5.21
N ASP A 376 3.75 -28.50 -4.60
CA ASP A 376 3.74 -27.85 -3.30
C ASP A 376 3.25 -28.83 -2.22
N VAL A 377 3.96 -28.86 -1.09
CA VAL A 377 3.76 -29.87 -0.03
C VAL A 377 3.07 -29.20 1.16
N GLN A 378 1.86 -29.63 1.46
CA GLN A 378 1.09 -29.16 2.62
C GLN A 378 1.01 -30.25 3.69
N LYS A 379 0.40 -29.92 4.84
CA LYS A 379 0.24 -30.90 5.93
C LYS A 379 -0.66 -32.07 5.54
N ASP A 380 -1.75 -31.79 4.86
CA ASP A 380 -2.87 -32.71 4.61
C ASP A 380 -3.11 -33.01 3.13
N ARG A 381 -2.20 -32.56 2.25
CA ARG A 381 -2.28 -32.76 0.80
C ARG A 381 -0.97 -32.47 0.07
N LEU A 382 -0.88 -32.92 -1.17
CA LEU A 382 0.12 -32.52 -2.16
C LEU A 382 -0.60 -31.83 -3.33
N GLU A 383 -0.22 -30.60 -3.68
CA GLU A 383 -0.76 -29.90 -4.84
C GLU A 383 0.25 -29.97 -5.99
N CYS A 384 -0.19 -30.36 -7.17
CA CYS A 384 0.69 -30.61 -8.32
C CYS A 384 0.13 -29.93 -9.57
N GLU A 385 0.94 -29.06 -10.17
CA GLU A 385 0.63 -28.53 -11.50
C GLU A 385 1.49 -29.19 -12.57
N ILE A 386 0.82 -29.67 -13.63
CA ILE A 386 1.45 -30.28 -14.81
C ILE A 386 1.42 -29.26 -15.95
N VAL A 387 2.58 -28.93 -16.50
CA VAL A 387 2.77 -27.85 -17.48
C VAL A 387 3.49 -28.36 -18.70
N ALA A 388 2.91 -28.17 -19.88
CA ALA A 388 3.59 -28.36 -21.15
C ALA A 388 4.27 -27.06 -21.59
N TRP A 389 5.47 -27.18 -22.15
CA TRP A 389 6.31 -26.06 -22.58
C TRP A 389 6.62 -26.14 -24.07
N GLY A 390 6.56 -24.99 -24.73
CA GLY A 390 6.87 -24.84 -26.15
C GLY A 390 8.03 -23.90 -26.40
N GLU A 391 8.24 -23.59 -27.68
CA GLU A 391 9.17 -22.55 -28.11
C GLU A 391 8.79 -21.19 -27.50
N ASP A 392 9.79 -20.29 -27.44
CA ASP A 392 9.62 -18.94 -26.89
C ASP A 392 9.06 -18.88 -25.46
N ARG A 393 9.20 -19.98 -24.68
CA ARG A 393 8.69 -20.13 -23.31
C ARG A 393 7.16 -20.05 -23.20
N GLN A 394 6.44 -20.26 -24.29
CA GLN A 394 4.99 -20.46 -24.21
C GLN A 394 4.68 -21.70 -23.37
N SER A 395 3.60 -21.64 -22.58
CA SER A 395 3.25 -22.69 -21.63
C SER A 395 1.76 -22.97 -21.60
N TRP A 396 1.41 -24.24 -21.39
CA TRP A 396 0.03 -24.71 -21.26
C TRP A 396 -0.11 -25.43 -19.92
N SER A 397 -1.01 -24.96 -19.06
CA SER A 397 -1.43 -25.76 -17.90
C SER A 397 -2.26 -26.94 -18.39
N ILE A 398 -1.78 -28.15 -18.19
CA ILE A 398 -2.42 -29.37 -18.69
C ILE A 398 -3.40 -29.93 -17.65
N ASP A 399 -2.99 -29.91 -16.39
CA ASP A 399 -3.83 -30.34 -15.27
C ASP A 399 -3.29 -29.77 -13.94
N TYR A 400 -4.19 -29.57 -12.99
CA TYR A 400 -3.90 -29.17 -11.61
C TYR A 400 -4.55 -30.17 -10.67
N ARG A 401 -3.73 -30.96 -9.99
CA ARG A 401 -4.19 -32.11 -9.20
C ARG A 401 -3.86 -31.91 -7.74
N VAL A 402 -4.84 -32.22 -6.88
CA VAL A 402 -4.68 -32.24 -5.43
C VAL A 402 -4.77 -33.68 -4.97
N VAL A 403 -3.71 -34.17 -4.33
CA VAL A 403 -3.67 -35.51 -3.73
C VAL A 403 -3.89 -35.36 -2.22
N PRO A 404 -5.08 -35.71 -1.69
CA PRO A 404 -5.37 -35.58 -0.27
C PRO A 404 -4.64 -36.66 0.54
N GLY A 405 -4.25 -36.33 1.77
CA GLY A 405 -3.65 -37.26 2.72
C GLY A 405 -2.56 -36.64 3.58
N ASP A 406 -2.30 -37.21 4.75
CA ASP A 406 -1.18 -36.78 5.60
C ASP A 406 0.15 -37.04 4.86
N THR A 407 0.92 -35.98 4.63
CA THR A 407 2.19 -36.08 3.89
C THR A 407 3.29 -36.82 4.65
N ASN A 408 3.04 -37.23 5.90
CA ASN A 408 3.88 -38.17 6.64
C ASN A 408 3.69 -39.64 6.21
N GLU A 409 2.58 -39.98 5.56
CA GLU A 409 2.25 -41.36 5.13
C GLU A 409 2.70 -41.63 3.69
N GLU A 410 2.95 -42.89 3.31
CA GLU A 410 3.39 -43.23 1.95
C GLU A 410 2.30 -43.12 0.87
N SER A 411 1.01 -43.20 1.26
CA SER A 411 -0.11 -43.23 0.31
C SER A 411 -0.16 -42.02 -0.64
N PRO A 412 -0.19 -40.75 -0.16
CA PRO A 412 -0.22 -39.59 -1.05
C PRO A 412 1.02 -39.48 -1.95
N TRP A 413 2.20 -39.92 -1.48
CA TRP A 413 3.42 -39.95 -2.30
C TRP A 413 3.34 -40.98 -3.42
N ASN A 414 2.82 -42.18 -3.14
CA ASN A 414 2.65 -43.23 -4.14
C ASN A 414 1.68 -42.79 -5.25
N GLU A 415 0.62 -42.08 -4.91
CA GLU A 415 -0.30 -41.49 -5.88
C GLU A 415 0.37 -40.39 -6.71
N LEU A 416 1.07 -39.43 -6.07
CA LEU A 416 1.81 -38.37 -6.75
C LEU A 416 2.82 -38.92 -7.76
N PHE A 417 3.63 -39.91 -7.36
CA PHE A 417 4.63 -40.51 -8.24
C PHE A 417 4.02 -41.39 -9.34
N GLY A 418 2.77 -41.81 -9.19
CA GLY A 418 1.99 -42.41 -10.27
C GLY A 418 1.90 -41.48 -11.49
N PHE A 419 1.80 -40.16 -11.27
CA PHE A 419 1.69 -39.16 -12.34
C PHE A 419 2.92 -39.12 -13.25
N LEU A 420 4.11 -39.48 -12.74
CA LEU A 420 5.35 -39.43 -13.51
C LEU A 420 5.34 -40.34 -14.75
N ASN A 421 4.58 -41.44 -14.70
CA ASN A 421 4.52 -42.45 -15.76
C ASN A 421 3.24 -42.36 -16.59
N GLU A 422 2.36 -41.41 -16.29
CA GLU A 422 1.19 -41.13 -17.13
C GLU A 422 1.63 -40.64 -18.51
N GLN A 423 0.88 -41.05 -19.52
CA GLN A 423 1.11 -40.71 -20.92
C GLN A 423 0.07 -39.69 -21.37
N PHE A 424 0.50 -38.45 -21.57
CA PHE A 424 -0.38 -37.34 -21.96
C PHE A 424 -0.45 -37.28 -23.49
N THR A 425 -1.63 -37.55 -24.04
CA THR A 425 -1.83 -37.60 -25.50
C THR A 425 -1.63 -36.23 -26.14
N CYS A 426 -0.90 -36.16 -27.24
CA CYS A 426 -0.66 -34.90 -27.96
C CYS A 426 -1.66 -34.71 -29.11
N GLU A 427 -2.06 -33.45 -29.36
CA GLU A 427 -2.95 -33.12 -30.49
C GLU A 427 -2.39 -33.53 -31.85
N THR A 428 -1.06 -33.51 -32.01
CA THR A 428 -0.39 -33.93 -33.26
C THR A 428 -0.15 -35.43 -33.35
N GLY A 429 -0.67 -36.23 -32.41
CA GLY A 429 -0.35 -37.64 -32.26
C GLY A 429 0.85 -37.90 -31.34
N GLY A 430 0.92 -39.13 -30.82
CA GLY A 430 1.88 -39.55 -29.79
C GLY A 430 1.42 -39.23 -28.35
N ALA A 431 2.29 -39.52 -27.39
CA ALA A 431 2.10 -39.16 -25.99
C ALA A 431 3.42 -38.70 -25.36
N LEU A 432 3.33 -37.82 -24.36
CA LEU A 432 4.48 -37.33 -23.62
C LEU A 432 4.33 -37.68 -22.14
N PRO A 433 5.37 -38.21 -21.48
CA PRO A 433 5.38 -38.34 -20.03
C PRO A 433 5.86 -37.05 -19.35
N ILE A 434 5.68 -36.95 -18.03
CA ILE A 434 6.32 -35.91 -17.22
C ILE A 434 7.84 -36.14 -17.26
N ARG A 435 8.56 -35.21 -17.90
CA ARG A 435 10.01 -35.25 -18.06
C ARG A 435 10.72 -35.05 -16.73
N MET A 436 10.26 -34.08 -15.94
CA MET A 436 10.85 -33.73 -14.65
C MET A 436 9.80 -33.13 -13.71
N MET A 437 9.84 -33.54 -12.45
CA MET A 437 9.00 -33.04 -11.36
C MET A 437 9.87 -32.37 -10.30
N ALA A 438 9.55 -31.14 -9.95
CA ALA A 438 10.18 -30.39 -8.85
C ALA A 438 9.24 -30.36 -7.65
N ILE A 439 9.72 -30.81 -6.49
CA ILE A 439 8.93 -30.93 -5.26
C ILE A 439 9.50 -29.99 -4.21
N ASP A 440 8.65 -29.10 -3.66
CA ASP A 440 9.08 -28.21 -2.60
C ASP A 440 9.52 -28.97 -1.35
N SER A 441 10.57 -28.47 -0.73
CA SER A 441 11.13 -29.00 0.51
C SER A 441 11.00 -28.03 1.69
N GLY A 442 10.26 -26.92 1.51
CA GLY A 442 9.95 -25.93 2.54
C GLY A 442 9.14 -26.48 3.72
N TYR A 443 8.28 -27.47 3.47
CA TYR A 443 7.53 -28.20 4.49
C TYR A 443 7.92 -29.69 4.50
N ASN A 444 7.87 -30.35 5.67
CA ASN A 444 8.21 -31.76 5.86
C ASN A 444 9.52 -32.21 5.17
N THR A 445 10.54 -31.34 5.26
CA THR A 445 11.79 -31.41 4.50
C THR A 445 12.43 -32.80 4.44
N GLN A 446 12.55 -33.50 5.58
CA GLN A 446 13.19 -34.80 5.62
C GLN A 446 12.40 -35.90 4.89
N ILE A 447 11.06 -35.81 4.91
CA ILE A 447 10.19 -36.74 4.21
C ILE A 447 10.30 -36.53 2.71
N VAL A 448 10.27 -35.27 2.28
CA VAL A 448 10.51 -34.90 0.87
C VAL A 448 11.85 -35.49 0.40
N TYR A 449 12.93 -35.33 1.16
CA TYR A 449 14.23 -35.89 0.81
C TYR A 449 14.22 -37.42 0.73
N ASN A 450 13.56 -38.09 1.67
CA ASN A 450 13.41 -39.54 1.69
C ASN A 450 12.61 -40.07 0.49
N GLN A 451 11.61 -39.31 0.02
CA GLN A 451 10.79 -39.69 -1.14
C GLN A 451 11.52 -39.40 -2.45
N VAL A 452 12.10 -38.20 -2.61
CA VAL A 452 12.84 -37.81 -3.82
C VAL A 452 14.02 -38.74 -4.09
N ARG A 453 14.74 -39.23 -3.06
CA ARG A 453 15.87 -40.16 -3.27
C ARG A 453 15.48 -41.52 -3.86
N LYS A 454 14.21 -41.91 -3.80
CA LYS A 454 13.70 -43.15 -4.42
C LYS A 454 13.68 -43.06 -5.94
N HIS A 455 13.84 -41.86 -6.51
CA HIS A 455 13.75 -41.60 -7.94
C HIS A 455 15.06 -41.08 -8.54
N PRO A 456 15.29 -41.33 -9.85
CA PRO A 456 16.41 -40.73 -10.57
C PRO A 456 16.36 -39.20 -10.53
N ILE A 457 17.54 -38.59 -10.33
CA ILE A 457 17.72 -37.15 -10.21
C ILE A 457 17.33 -36.35 -11.48
N ASN A 458 17.26 -37.03 -12.62
CA ASN A 458 16.81 -36.44 -13.89
C ASN A 458 15.29 -36.55 -14.10
N ARG A 459 14.56 -37.16 -13.16
CA ARG A 459 13.09 -37.29 -13.16
C ARG A 459 12.44 -36.56 -12.01
N VAL A 460 13.03 -36.61 -10.81
CA VAL A 460 12.49 -35.93 -9.62
C VAL A 460 13.60 -35.18 -8.90
N ILE A 461 13.33 -33.93 -8.52
CA ILE A 461 14.25 -33.08 -7.77
C ILE A 461 13.54 -32.44 -6.56
N ALA A 462 14.28 -32.28 -5.48
CA ALA A 462 13.85 -31.45 -4.34
C ALA A 462 14.28 -30.00 -4.60
N VAL A 463 13.36 -29.07 -4.43
CA VAL A 463 13.60 -27.64 -4.60
C VAL A 463 13.31 -26.86 -3.32
N LYS A 464 13.94 -25.69 -3.20
CA LYS A 464 13.65 -24.74 -2.12
C LYS A 464 13.62 -23.33 -2.70
N GLY A 465 12.51 -22.62 -2.51
CA GLY A 465 12.38 -21.22 -2.93
C GLY A 465 13.31 -20.28 -2.16
N SER A 466 13.83 -19.27 -2.86
CA SER A 466 14.62 -18.17 -2.30
C SER A 466 14.39 -16.88 -3.08
N ASP A 467 13.90 -15.85 -2.40
CA ASP A 467 13.66 -14.53 -3.00
C ASP A 467 14.96 -13.76 -3.28
N PHE A 468 16.10 -14.25 -2.80
CA PHE A 468 17.41 -13.61 -2.97
C PHE A 468 18.24 -14.19 -4.12
N SER A 469 17.85 -15.35 -4.66
CA SER A 469 18.62 -15.97 -5.74
C SER A 469 18.49 -15.16 -7.02
N GLN A 470 19.63 -14.87 -7.65
CA GLN A 470 19.69 -14.16 -8.94
C GLN A 470 19.52 -15.09 -10.16
N MET A 471 19.30 -16.39 -9.93
CA MET A 471 19.11 -17.39 -10.98
C MET A 471 17.75 -18.09 -10.78
N VAL A 472 17.08 -18.44 -11.89
CA VAL A 472 15.84 -19.23 -11.89
C VAL A 472 16.03 -20.52 -11.11
N ILE A 473 17.13 -21.22 -11.35
CA ILE A 473 17.53 -22.41 -10.59
C ILE A 473 19.05 -22.43 -10.43
N SER A 474 19.53 -22.61 -9.20
CA SER A 474 20.97 -22.63 -8.86
C SER A 474 21.57 -24.03 -9.01
N SER A 475 22.91 -24.11 -8.91
CA SER A 475 23.59 -25.38 -8.68
C SER A 475 23.04 -26.08 -7.43
N PRO A 476 22.89 -27.42 -7.44
CA PRO A 476 22.38 -28.16 -6.29
C PRO A 476 23.36 -28.19 -5.13
N SER A 477 22.84 -28.13 -3.91
CA SER A 477 23.57 -28.38 -2.68
C SER A 477 23.27 -29.77 -2.12
N THR A 478 24.30 -30.53 -1.74
CA THR A 478 24.15 -31.77 -0.96
C THR A 478 23.75 -31.46 0.47
N VAL A 479 22.66 -32.08 0.94
CA VAL A 479 22.11 -31.89 2.29
C VAL A 479 22.45 -33.02 3.26
N ASP A 480 22.75 -34.22 2.77
CA ASP A 480 23.16 -35.34 3.61
C ASP A 480 24.62 -35.18 4.07
N VAL A 481 24.85 -35.37 5.38
CA VAL A 481 26.18 -35.37 6.01
C VAL A 481 26.44 -36.69 6.71
N ASP A 482 27.70 -37.15 6.71
CA ASP A 482 28.14 -38.29 7.51
C ASP A 482 28.28 -37.91 9.00
N PHE A 483 28.55 -38.91 9.86
CA PHE A 483 28.75 -38.69 11.30
C PHE A 483 29.94 -37.76 11.64
N LYS A 484 30.82 -37.47 10.66
CA LYS A 484 31.95 -36.53 10.77
C LYS A 484 31.61 -35.15 10.19
N GLY A 485 30.35 -34.90 9.84
CA GLY A 485 29.88 -33.65 9.26
C GLY A 485 30.30 -33.42 7.80
N ARG A 486 30.84 -34.44 7.11
CA ARG A 486 31.24 -34.33 5.70
C ARG A 486 30.08 -34.64 4.78
N LYS A 487 29.92 -33.86 3.71
CA LYS A 487 28.85 -34.05 2.73
C LYS A 487 28.97 -35.42 2.04
N ILE A 488 27.86 -36.16 1.99
CA ILE A 488 27.79 -37.46 1.33
C ILE A 488 27.70 -37.26 -0.19
N ARG A 489 28.72 -37.67 -0.95
CA ARG A 489 28.84 -37.39 -2.40
C ARG A 489 27.65 -37.86 -3.25
N ARG A 490 26.96 -38.94 -2.83
CA ARG A 490 25.74 -39.48 -3.48
C ARG A 490 24.46 -39.22 -2.66
N GLY A 491 24.52 -38.28 -1.71
CA GLY A 491 23.37 -37.87 -0.92
C GLY A 491 22.36 -37.05 -1.71
N VAL A 492 21.22 -36.78 -1.08
CA VAL A 492 20.15 -35.94 -1.61
C VAL A 492 20.71 -34.56 -1.95
N LYS A 493 20.27 -34.07 -3.11
CA LYS A 493 20.60 -32.76 -3.63
C LYS A 493 19.33 -31.91 -3.64
N VAL A 494 19.49 -30.65 -3.26
CA VAL A 494 18.42 -29.66 -3.27
C VAL A 494 18.82 -28.51 -4.15
N TRP A 495 17.93 -28.10 -5.05
CA TRP A 495 18.13 -26.95 -5.92
C TRP A 495 17.48 -25.72 -5.30
N THR A 496 18.21 -24.61 -5.26
CA THR A 496 17.61 -23.34 -4.87
C THR A 496 16.92 -22.74 -6.09
N VAL A 497 15.64 -22.41 -5.95
CA VAL A 497 14.84 -21.76 -7.00
C VAL A 497 14.74 -20.28 -6.67
N GLY A 498 15.06 -19.42 -7.64
CA GLY A 498 14.90 -17.97 -7.51
C GLY A 498 13.44 -17.56 -7.63
N SER A 499 12.65 -17.81 -6.60
CA SER A 499 11.20 -17.55 -6.55
C SER A 499 10.88 -16.12 -6.94
N GLY A 500 11.63 -15.13 -6.46
CA GLY A 500 11.38 -13.72 -6.78
C GLY A 500 11.55 -13.38 -8.27
N ILE A 501 12.56 -13.92 -8.95
CA ILE A 501 12.78 -13.70 -10.39
C ILE A 501 11.71 -14.44 -11.20
N VAL A 502 11.41 -15.68 -10.83
CA VAL A 502 10.39 -16.47 -11.53
C VAL A 502 9.00 -15.86 -11.36
N LYS A 503 8.66 -15.33 -10.18
CA LYS A 503 7.42 -14.56 -9.92
C LYS A 503 7.35 -13.33 -10.82
N THR A 504 8.43 -12.55 -10.88
CA THR A 504 8.51 -11.36 -11.75
C THR A 504 8.33 -11.72 -13.23
N GLU A 505 9.02 -12.76 -13.71
CA GLU A 505 8.91 -13.27 -15.08
C GLU A 505 7.48 -13.75 -15.38
N LEU A 506 6.94 -14.62 -14.54
CA LEU A 506 5.60 -15.18 -14.67
C LEU A 506 4.53 -14.07 -14.65
N TYR A 507 4.64 -13.08 -13.76
CA TYR A 507 3.68 -11.98 -13.70
C TYR A 507 3.75 -11.09 -14.94
N GLY A 508 4.93 -10.93 -15.54
CA GLY A 508 5.09 -10.35 -16.88
C GLY A 508 4.32 -11.12 -17.95
N TRP A 509 4.44 -12.45 -17.95
CA TRP A 509 3.75 -13.33 -18.89
C TRP A 509 2.23 -13.37 -18.70
N LEU A 510 1.76 -13.35 -17.46
CA LEU A 510 0.34 -13.34 -17.12
C LEU A 510 -0.38 -12.06 -17.58
N ARG A 511 0.34 -10.98 -17.87
CA ARG A 511 -0.20 -9.72 -18.39
C ARG A 511 -0.33 -9.67 -19.91
N LEU A 512 0.27 -10.63 -20.62
CA LEU A 512 0.22 -10.66 -22.08
C LEU A 512 -1.22 -10.88 -22.55
N ASP A 513 -1.65 -10.09 -23.52
CA ASP A 513 -2.97 -10.24 -24.12
C ASP A 513 -3.01 -11.36 -25.14
N LYS A 514 -4.20 -11.93 -25.32
CA LYS A 514 -4.49 -12.79 -26.45
C LYS A 514 -4.38 -11.95 -27.74
N PRO A 515 -3.80 -12.48 -28.84
CA PRO A 515 -3.81 -11.79 -30.13
C PRO A 515 -5.22 -11.38 -30.54
N THR A 516 -5.38 -10.14 -30.99
CA THR A 516 -6.67 -9.58 -31.40
C THR A 516 -7.05 -9.92 -32.84
N THR A 517 -6.05 -10.24 -33.66
CA THR A 517 -6.22 -10.56 -35.08
C THR A 517 -6.06 -12.05 -35.30
N GLU A 518 -6.94 -12.64 -36.10
CA GLU A 518 -6.84 -14.05 -36.48
C GLU A 518 -5.57 -14.30 -37.32
N GLY A 519 -4.71 -15.22 -36.86
CA GLY A 519 -3.43 -15.54 -37.51
C GLY A 519 -2.20 -14.82 -36.92
N GLU A 520 -2.37 -13.88 -35.99
CA GLU A 520 -1.23 -13.33 -35.23
C GLU A 520 -0.69 -14.36 -34.22
N PRO A 521 0.65 -14.54 -34.13
CA PRO A 521 1.24 -15.47 -33.18
C PRO A 521 1.13 -14.96 -31.74
N TYR A 522 0.97 -15.87 -30.79
CA TYR A 522 1.10 -15.55 -29.37
C TYR A 522 2.50 -15.04 -29.04
N LEU A 523 2.56 -14.05 -28.15
CA LEU A 523 3.82 -13.47 -27.70
C LEU A 523 4.65 -14.47 -26.89
N ALA A 524 5.97 -14.30 -26.93
CA ALA A 524 6.91 -15.10 -26.16
C ALA A 524 6.55 -15.08 -24.66
N GLY A 525 6.47 -16.26 -24.04
CA GLY A 525 6.10 -16.43 -22.65
C GLY A 525 4.59 -16.52 -22.38
N TYR A 526 3.72 -16.43 -23.38
CA TYR A 526 2.26 -16.50 -23.15
C TYR A 526 1.87 -17.79 -22.42
N CYS A 527 0.97 -17.65 -21.45
CA CYS A 527 0.48 -18.74 -20.59
C CYS A 527 -0.97 -19.08 -20.93
N HIS A 528 -1.18 -20.28 -21.45
CA HIS A 528 -2.49 -20.84 -21.77
C HIS A 528 -3.06 -21.62 -20.57
N PHE A 529 -4.32 -21.35 -20.25
CA PHE A 529 -5.02 -21.96 -19.11
C PHE A 529 -6.33 -22.60 -19.57
N PRO A 530 -6.66 -23.81 -19.08
CA PRO A 530 -7.96 -24.42 -19.29
C PRO A 530 -9.00 -23.70 -18.42
N GLU A 531 -10.26 -24.13 -18.51
CA GLU A 531 -11.39 -23.60 -17.74
C GLU A 531 -11.36 -23.99 -16.24
N TYR A 532 -10.24 -23.79 -15.53
CA TYR A 532 -10.15 -23.92 -14.07
C TYR A 532 -11.06 -22.94 -13.35
N ASP A 533 -11.48 -23.22 -12.12
CA ASP A 533 -12.24 -22.26 -11.31
C ASP A 533 -11.49 -20.94 -11.00
N GLU A 534 -12.21 -19.96 -10.46
CA GLU A 534 -11.62 -18.67 -10.06
C GLU A 534 -10.61 -18.79 -8.90
N HIS A 535 -10.72 -19.84 -8.08
CA HIS A 535 -9.86 -20.04 -6.91
C HIS A 535 -8.42 -20.32 -7.37
N TYR A 536 -8.23 -21.10 -8.43
CA TYR A 536 -6.92 -21.30 -9.05
C TYR A 536 -6.24 -19.97 -9.43
N PHE A 537 -6.94 -19.04 -10.10
CA PHE A 537 -6.35 -17.76 -10.53
C PHE A 537 -6.12 -16.79 -9.37
N LYS A 538 -6.96 -16.86 -8.33
CA LYS A 538 -6.75 -16.12 -7.07
C LYS A 538 -5.47 -16.60 -6.39
N MET A 539 -5.20 -17.91 -6.35
CA MET A 539 -3.95 -18.48 -5.83
C MET A 539 -2.74 -18.13 -6.71
N LEU A 540 -2.90 -18.20 -8.04
CA LEU A 540 -1.84 -17.89 -9.00
C LEU A 540 -1.35 -16.43 -8.92
N THR A 541 -2.20 -15.53 -8.45
CA THR A 541 -1.90 -14.09 -8.27
C THR A 541 -1.91 -13.67 -6.80
N ALA A 542 -1.69 -14.61 -5.89
CA ALA A 542 -1.87 -14.42 -4.44
C ALA A 542 -0.77 -13.60 -3.75
N GLU A 543 0.27 -13.20 -4.48
CA GLU A 543 1.37 -12.40 -3.95
C GLU A 543 1.60 -11.14 -4.79
N GLN A 544 2.19 -10.11 -4.19
CA GLN A 544 2.59 -8.89 -4.88
C GLN A 544 3.98 -8.44 -4.45
N MET A 545 4.73 -7.79 -5.34
CA MET A 545 5.99 -7.15 -4.99
C MET A 545 5.71 -5.81 -4.30
N VAL A 546 6.22 -5.65 -3.07
CA VAL A 546 6.13 -4.42 -2.29
C VAL A 546 7.52 -3.80 -2.09
N VAL A 547 7.58 -2.47 -2.08
CA VAL A 547 8.81 -1.75 -1.73
C VAL A 547 8.81 -1.46 -0.24
N ARG A 548 9.80 -2.04 0.46
CA ARG A 548 10.07 -1.75 1.86
C ARG A 548 11.33 -0.90 1.97
N VAL A 549 11.24 0.18 2.73
CA VAL A 549 12.40 1.02 3.03
C VAL A 549 13.17 0.35 4.17
N THR A 550 14.44 0.05 3.95
CA THR A 550 15.32 -0.52 4.96
C THR A 550 15.60 0.50 6.06
N LYS A 551 16.04 0.02 7.23
CA LYS A 551 16.45 0.88 8.35
C LYS A 551 17.55 1.90 7.98
N SER A 552 18.32 1.61 6.93
CA SER A 552 19.36 2.49 6.37
C SER A 552 18.86 3.48 5.31
N GLY A 553 17.55 3.51 5.02
CA GLY A 553 16.97 4.36 3.97
C GLY A 553 17.08 3.80 2.55
N GLY A 554 17.60 2.59 2.37
CA GLY A 554 17.63 1.88 1.09
C GLY A 554 16.25 1.34 0.71
N ARG A 555 16.00 1.10 -0.58
CA ARG A 555 14.78 0.41 -1.04
C ARG A 555 15.07 -1.08 -1.19
N ARG A 556 14.23 -1.93 -0.59
CA ARG A 556 14.24 -3.37 -0.76
C ARG A 556 12.90 -3.83 -1.32
N TYR A 557 12.95 -4.60 -2.40
CA TYR A 557 11.77 -5.24 -2.98
C TYR A 557 11.56 -6.58 -2.26
N GLU A 558 10.37 -6.80 -1.73
CA GLU A 558 9.98 -8.04 -1.07
C GLU A 558 8.64 -8.50 -1.64
N TRP A 559 8.45 -9.81 -1.82
CA TRP A 559 7.16 -10.38 -2.18
C TRP A 559 6.32 -10.57 -0.93
N GLU A 560 5.06 -10.12 -0.98
CA GLU A 560 4.13 -10.19 0.13
C GLU A 560 2.84 -10.89 -0.31
N LYS A 561 2.38 -11.82 0.52
CA LYS A 561 1.14 -12.56 0.31
C LYS A 561 -0.06 -11.64 0.55
N ILE A 562 -0.93 -11.52 -0.45
CA ILE A 562 -2.17 -10.71 -0.39
C ILE A 562 -3.43 -11.57 -0.23
N ARG A 563 -3.32 -12.90 -0.35
CA ARG A 563 -4.40 -13.86 -0.11
C ARG A 563 -3.92 -15.00 0.76
N GLU A 564 -4.84 -15.70 1.41
CA GLU A 564 -4.49 -16.78 2.35
C GLU A 564 -3.80 -17.97 1.65
N ARG A 565 -4.17 -18.27 0.41
CA ARG A 565 -3.69 -19.42 -0.38
C ARG A 565 -2.92 -18.97 -1.63
N ASN A 566 -1.80 -19.62 -1.95
CA ASN A 566 -0.87 -19.32 -3.05
C ASN A 566 -0.29 -20.57 -3.74
N GLU A 567 -0.82 -21.76 -3.46
CA GLU A 567 -0.24 -23.06 -3.85
C GLU A 567 -0.09 -23.18 -5.37
N ALA A 568 -1.07 -22.70 -6.15
CA ALA A 568 -0.97 -22.68 -7.62
C ALA A 568 0.19 -21.81 -8.15
N LEU A 569 0.51 -20.70 -7.47
CA LEU A 569 1.66 -19.87 -7.83
C LEU A 569 2.97 -20.62 -7.59
N ASP A 570 3.10 -21.27 -6.44
CA ASP A 570 4.31 -22.02 -6.08
C ASP A 570 4.49 -23.26 -6.98
N CYS A 571 3.44 -24.03 -7.24
CA CYS A 571 3.45 -25.12 -8.23
C CYS A 571 3.93 -24.64 -9.61
N ARG A 572 3.40 -23.50 -10.10
CA ARG A 572 3.80 -22.94 -11.39
C ARG A 572 5.28 -22.56 -11.43
N ILE A 573 5.78 -21.94 -10.35
CA ILE A 573 7.19 -21.55 -10.19
C ILE A 573 8.10 -22.78 -10.25
N TYR A 574 7.74 -23.85 -9.55
CA TYR A 574 8.53 -25.07 -9.52
C TYR A 574 8.48 -25.84 -10.85
N ALA A 575 7.34 -25.87 -11.53
CA ALA A 575 7.24 -26.43 -12.88
C ALA A 575 8.15 -25.67 -13.86
N ARG A 576 8.20 -24.34 -13.76
CA ARG A 576 9.09 -23.47 -14.54
C ARG A 576 10.57 -23.72 -14.23
N ALA A 577 10.92 -23.93 -12.96
CA ALA A 577 12.28 -24.29 -12.56
C ALA A 577 12.71 -25.66 -13.11
N ALA A 578 11.82 -26.66 -13.06
CA ALA A 578 12.05 -27.96 -13.69
C ALA A 578 12.23 -27.84 -15.22
N ALA A 579 11.50 -26.93 -15.87
CA ALA A 579 11.63 -26.66 -17.30
C ALA A 579 12.97 -26.01 -17.65
N ALA A 580 13.43 -25.04 -16.84
CA ALA A 580 14.75 -24.42 -16.98
C ALA A 580 15.86 -25.48 -16.89
N LEU A 581 15.78 -26.38 -15.90
CA LEU A 581 16.74 -27.47 -15.73
C LEU A 581 16.69 -28.47 -16.89
N SER A 582 15.50 -28.72 -17.43
CA SER A 582 15.28 -29.59 -18.59
C SER A 582 15.81 -29.03 -19.91
N GLY A 583 16.12 -27.72 -19.97
CA GLY A 583 16.75 -27.09 -21.13
C GLY A 583 15.95 -25.95 -21.77
N LEU A 584 14.77 -25.57 -21.23
CA LEU A 584 13.87 -24.58 -21.83
C LEU A 584 14.59 -23.30 -22.30
N ASP A 585 15.46 -22.76 -21.45
CA ASP A 585 16.16 -21.49 -21.70
C ASP A 585 17.42 -21.62 -22.58
N ARG A 586 17.79 -22.85 -22.97
CA ARG A 586 19.07 -23.17 -23.63
C ARG A 586 18.91 -23.98 -24.93
N PHE A 587 17.70 -24.45 -25.24
CA PHE A 587 17.49 -25.24 -26.45
C PHE A 587 17.77 -24.43 -27.71
N THR A 588 18.61 -24.98 -28.59
CA THR A 588 18.84 -24.43 -29.93
C THR A 588 17.67 -24.76 -30.86
N LYS A 589 17.58 -24.07 -32.01
CA LYS A 589 16.55 -24.35 -33.04
C LYS A 589 16.54 -25.83 -33.47
N ASP A 590 17.72 -26.42 -33.65
CA ASP A 590 17.85 -27.83 -34.02
C ASP A 590 17.34 -28.76 -32.91
N GLN A 591 17.62 -28.45 -31.64
CA GLN A 591 17.13 -29.24 -30.51
C GLN A 591 15.61 -29.17 -30.38
N TRP A 592 15.01 -27.99 -30.60
CA TRP A 592 13.56 -27.85 -30.67
C TRP A 592 12.95 -28.69 -31.79
N GLN A 593 13.57 -28.70 -32.97
CA GLN A 593 13.10 -29.51 -34.09
C GLN A 593 13.19 -31.02 -33.81
N VAL A 594 14.27 -31.46 -33.14
CA VAL A 594 14.40 -32.86 -32.70
C VAL A 594 13.28 -33.24 -31.73
N LEU A 595 12.98 -32.39 -30.74
CA LEU A 595 11.91 -32.66 -29.77
C LEU A 595 10.52 -32.67 -30.43
N LYS A 596 10.26 -31.74 -31.37
CA LYS A 596 9.03 -31.73 -32.19
C LYS A 596 8.85 -33.03 -32.98
N ASN A 597 9.93 -33.53 -33.57
CA ASN A 597 9.91 -34.78 -34.34
C ASN A 597 9.70 -36.01 -33.43
N GLN A 598 10.34 -36.05 -32.25
CA GLN A 598 10.16 -37.15 -31.28
C GLN A 598 8.71 -37.30 -30.82
N ARG A 599 7.99 -36.18 -30.65
CA ARG A 599 6.56 -36.18 -30.28
C ARG A 599 5.69 -36.93 -31.31
N SER A 600 6.07 -36.88 -32.59
CA SER A 600 5.26 -37.41 -33.69
C SER A 600 5.50 -38.91 -33.99
N ILE A 601 6.54 -39.53 -33.42
CA ILE A 601 7.03 -40.85 -33.83
C ILE A 601 6.63 -42.01 -32.88
N GLU A 602 6.12 -41.75 -31.67
CA GLU A 602 5.75 -42.81 -30.72
C GLU A 602 4.35 -43.43 -30.96
N ILE A 603 4.10 -43.89 -32.19
CA ILE A 603 3.15 -44.96 -32.48
C ILE A 603 3.87 -45.95 -33.40
N GLY A 604 4.56 -46.96 -32.85
CA GLY A 604 5.17 -47.97 -33.74
C GLY A 604 6.21 -48.95 -33.21
N LYS A 605 6.52 -49.04 -31.91
CA LYS A 605 7.38 -50.14 -31.40
C LYS A 605 6.86 -50.71 -30.08
N THR A 606 5.76 -51.44 -30.13
CA THR A 606 5.50 -52.51 -29.16
C THR A 606 6.50 -53.64 -29.39
N ARG A 607 7.43 -53.84 -28.44
CA ARG A 607 8.13 -55.12 -28.29
C ARG A 607 7.08 -56.20 -27.95
N PRO A 608 7.14 -57.40 -28.52
CA PRO A 608 6.19 -58.46 -28.20
C PRO A 608 6.40 -58.90 -26.73
N GLN A 609 5.38 -58.69 -25.89
CA GLN A 609 5.27 -59.36 -24.60
C GLN A 609 4.38 -60.59 -24.78
N ASN A 610 4.86 -61.73 -24.27
CA ASN A 610 4.12 -62.98 -24.19
C ASN A 610 2.80 -62.81 -23.41
N PRO A 611 1.75 -63.56 -23.75
CA PRO A 611 0.43 -63.38 -23.18
C PRO A 611 0.31 -64.08 -21.82
N SER A 612 0.03 -63.32 -20.76
CA SER A 612 -0.61 -63.89 -19.57
C SER A 612 -1.39 -62.84 -18.76
N GLN A 613 -2.71 -63.06 -18.81
CA GLN A 613 -3.74 -62.76 -17.81
C GLN A 613 -4.22 -61.31 -17.65
N ASP A 614 -5.34 -61.12 -18.35
CA ASP A 614 -6.35 -60.09 -18.31
C ASP A 614 -6.94 -59.89 -16.89
N HIS A 615 -6.88 -58.65 -16.40
CA HIS A 615 -7.82 -58.15 -15.40
C HIS A 615 -8.14 -56.68 -15.71
N GLN A 616 -9.13 -56.47 -16.57
CA GLN A 616 -9.79 -55.18 -16.74
C GLN A 616 -10.41 -54.68 -15.43
N LYS A 617 -9.85 -53.61 -14.84
CA LYS A 617 -10.60 -52.68 -13.99
C LYS A 617 -10.77 -51.36 -14.74
N LYS A 618 -11.97 -51.13 -15.26
CA LYS A 618 -12.43 -49.80 -15.71
C LYS A 618 -12.34 -48.83 -14.52
N ARG A 619 -11.39 -47.89 -14.55
CA ARG A 619 -11.39 -46.73 -13.64
C ARG A 619 -12.35 -45.67 -14.20
N LYS A 620 -13.41 -45.40 -13.45
CA LYS A 620 -14.33 -44.27 -13.66
C LYS A 620 -13.60 -42.96 -13.38
N ALA A 621 -13.95 -41.92 -14.14
CA ALA A 621 -13.53 -40.54 -13.91
C ALA A 621 -13.75 -40.12 -12.44
N SER A 622 -12.77 -39.42 -11.87
CA SER A 622 -12.87 -38.81 -10.54
C SER A 622 -13.94 -37.71 -10.56
N PRO A 623 -14.94 -37.72 -9.66
CA PRO A 623 -16.00 -36.72 -9.66
C PRO A 623 -15.55 -35.49 -8.84
N PHE A 624 -14.98 -34.48 -9.50
CA PHE A 624 -14.78 -33.16 -8.87
C PHE A 624 -16.06 -32.28 -8.90
N LEU A 625 -17.23 -32.87 -9.11
CA LEU A 625 -18.50 -32.13 -9.10
C LEU A 625 -19.53 -32.92 -8.29
N LYS A 626 -19.48 -32.74 -6.96
CA LYS A 626 -20.66 -32.49 -6.11
C LYS A 626 -20.27 -32.31 -4.64
N GLN A 627 -20.58 -31.11 -4.16
CA GLN A 627 -20.96 -30.75 -2.79
C GLN A 627 -20.07 -31.25 -1.65
N ASP A 628 -19.20 -30.38 -1.15
CA ASP A 628 -19.26 -30.07 0.28
C ASP A 628 -18.90 -28.60 0.54
N ARG A 629 -19.75 -27.91 1.30
CA ARG A 629 -19.61 -26.48 1.63
C ARG A 629 -18.95 -26.27 3.00
N SER A 630 -18.39 -27.31 3.60
CA SER A 630 -17.88 -27.27 4.98
C SER A 630 -16.35 -27.23 5.11
N PHE A 631 -15.62 -26.93 4.04
CA PHE A 631 -14.15 -26.83 4.04
C PHE A 631 -13.63 -25.53 3.40
N TRP A 632 -14.48 -24.49 3.34
CA TRP A 632 -14.13 -23.17 2.82
C TRP A 632 -14.05 -22.13 3.93
#